data_AF-A0A7X7DIM3-F1
#
_entry.id   AF-A0A7X7DIM3-F1
#
_cell.length_a   1.000
_cell.length_b   1.000
_cell.length_c   1.000
_cell.angle_alpha   90.00
_cell.angle_beta   90.00
_cell.angle_gamma   90.00
#
_symmetry.space_group_name_H-M   'P 1'
#
loop_
_entity.id
_entity.type
_entity.pdbx_description
1 polymer ?
#
loop_
_entity_poly.entity_id
_entity_poly.type
_entity_poly.pdbx_seq_one_letter_code
_entity_poly.pdbx_strand_id
1 'polypeptide(L)'
;MHCKLSVVIMLLLLLSSIAYTAPRETPKTYIKQETIDTTVMKGFYVLTEAASLAGVGFRQQEAIQTARRLANDLKRKAKGDPNERYILWKVNELEEQIYLEERELQLQKQQQGQITVNNLIARYNTEVGKARPDFATLKKLHTQIGTLDPAKGNEIADSYNSRYRSISREVIYSIEKCVLAGNDSKAREELGYCLRNKNYLSISNTQYYQIESRVDGLSNAYSEKPLIEKETDSAETAIRLNRFGNARTLLFSAEYRLKNVMQYFPQATRNQLSARIHKVNRRFAQKEDSLVNINISILNKDGIKAADEYLQKTLKVYGISREKTAYVDSVILMVKSPDKKTVMAGELEKLSEAETGVSPQSSLMLDDIKELARAKAQAKADSIRQAEEQTLQILIAERLKRDSILAAQRDAEVIALQKDQDRANAVTMEIYTLLDQNKLTDAENRFRSVQDKLKQHLPAEMYNVLELSIKAVREPAESKGVSYITPVITQVNQVSTSSQPQSESDSIKRNQERAQKEILIIYNMIENNQYQNAYNRFQSIRGPLQKFLPAEAFEVLEMTVTQALSSN
;
A
#
# COMPACT_ATOMS: atom_id res chain seq x y z
N MET A 1 -41.18 -31.78 -101.12
CA MET A 1 -40.09 -30.87 -101.54
C MET A 1 -40.52 -29.41 -101.36
N HIS A 2 -40.64 -28.92 -100.12
CA HIS A 2 -41.03 -27.52 -99.82
C HIS A 2 -40.29 -26.91 -98.61
N CYS A 3 -39.14 -27.46 -98.19
CA CYS A 3 -38.44 -26.97 -96.97
C CYS A 3 -37.11 -26.23 -97.22
N LYS A 4 -36.67 -26.00 -98.46
CA LYS A 4 -35.38 -25.32 -98.72
C LYS A 4 -35.48 -23.86 -99.18
N LEU A 5 -36.68 -23.36 -99.50
CA LEU A 5 -36.86 -21.97 -99.97
C LEU A 5 -37.08 -20.97 -98.82
N SER A 6 -37.56 -21.41 -97.66
CA SER A 6 -37.85 -20.54 -96.51
C SER A 6 -36.58 -20.08 -95.76
N VAL A 7 -35.54 -20.92 -95.72
CA VAL A 7 -34.29 -20.63 -95.00
C VAL A 7 -33.44 -19.57 -95.72
N VAL A 8 -33.50 -19.52 -97.05
CA VAL A 8 -32.71 -18.55 -97.85
C VAL A 8 -33.32 -17.14 -97.76
N ILE A 9 -34.64 -17.02 -97.71
CA ILE A 9 -35.34 -15.72 -97.60
C ILE A 9 -35.20 -15.14 -96.18
N MET A 10 -35.17 -15.99 -95.14
CA MET A 10 -34.92 -15.54 -93.77
C MET A 10 -33.47 -15.06 -93.57
N LEU A 11 -32.49 -15.70 -94.21
CA LEU A 11 -31.09 -15.28 -94.15
C LEU A 11 -30.85 -13.95 -94.88
N LEU A 12 -31.53 -13.72 -96.01
CA LEU A 12 -31.45 -12.47 -96.79
C LEU A 12 -32.15 -11.27 -96.11
N LEU A 13 -33.15 -11.51 -95.27
CA LEU A 13 -33.78 -10.46 -94.44
C LEU A 13 -33.00 -10.15 -93.14
N LEU A 14 -32.17 -11.07 -92.66
CA LEU A 14 -31.27 -10.83 -91.52
C LEU A 14 -29.99 -10.09 -91.92
N LEU A 15 -29.56 -10.20 -93.19
CA LEU A 15 -28.37 -9.53 -93.72
C LEU A 15 -28.61 -8.08 -94.23
N SER A 16 -29.87 -7.66 -94.39
CA SER A 16 -30.23 -6.29 -94.82
C SER A 16 -30.51 -5.30 -93.66
N SER A 17 -30.35 -5.75 -92.40
CA SER A 17 -30.49 -4.92 -91.19
C SER A 17 -29.19 -4.27 -90.71
N ILE A 18 -28.06 -4.46 -91.41
CA ILE A 18 -26.82 -3.74 -91.13
C ILE A 18 -26.92 -2.40 -91.86
N ALA A 19 -27.73 -1.50 -91.31
CA ALA A 19 -27.60 -0.09 -91.57
C ALA A 19 -26.16 0.30 -91.23
N TYR A 20 -25.44 0.76 -92.26
CA TYR A 20 -24.22 1.54 -92.13
C TYR A 20 -24.54 2.80 -91.30
N THR A 21 -24.54 2.68 -89.98
CA THR A 21 -24.29 3.82 -89.11
C THR A 21 -22.79 4.04 -89.14
N ALA A 22 -22.34 4.78 -90.16
CA ALA A 22 -21.07 5.49 -90.04
C ALA A 22 -21.07 6.19 -88.68
N PRO A 23 -20.06 5.98 -87.82
CA PRO A 23 -19.98 6.73 -86.58
C PRO A 23 -19.91 8.20 -86.99
N ARG A 24 -21.00 8.91 -86.74
CA ARG A 24 -21.04 10.37 -86.83
C ARG A 24 -19.98 10.83 -85.84
N GLU A 25 -18.82 11.25 -86.33
CA GLU A 25 -17.80 11.88 -85.50
C GLU A 25 -18.51 12.99 -84.72
N THR A 26 -18.67 12.80 -83.42
CA THR A 26 -19.09 13.88 -82.55
C THR A 26 -18.04 14.98 -82.74
N PRO A 27 -18.43 16.24 -83.03
CA PRO A 27 -17.46 17.30 -83.15
C PRO A 27 -16.66 17.32 -81.84
N LYS A 28 -15.35 17.07 -81.92
CA LYS A 28 -14.45 17.16 -80.76
C LYS A 28 -14.56 18.59 -80.24
N THR A 29 -15.34 18.77 -79.18
CA THR A 29 -15.47 20.05 -78.48
C THR A 29 -14.19 20.27 -77.69
N TYR A 30 -13.25 20.96 -78.32
CA TYR A 30 -12.00 21.35 -77.68
C TYR A 30 -12.23 22.40 -76.60
N ILE A 31 -11.43 22.35 -75.55
CA ILE A 31 -11.55 23.26 -74.43
C ILE A 31 -10.90 24.60 -74.80
N LYS A 32 -11.67 25.68 -74.68
CA LYS A 32 -11.16 27.05 -74.91
C LYS A 32 -10.22 27.47 -73.77
N GLN A 33 -9.16 28.20 -74.11
CA GLN A 33 -8.20 28.74 -73.12
C GLN A 33 -8.87 29.55 -72.00
N GLU A 34 -9.88 30.37 -72.33
CA GLU A 34 -10.67 31.14 -71.34
C GLU A 34 -11.32 30.25 -70.26
N THR A 35 -11.79 29.06 -70.63
CA THR A 35 -12.41 28.13 -69.67
C THR A 35 -11.38 27.46 -68.76
N ILE A 36 -10.16 27.26 -69.25
CA ILE A 36 -9.02 26.74 -68.47
C ILE A 36 -8.59 27.80 -67.46
N ASP A 37 -8.39 29.04 -67.93
CA ASP A 37 -7.97 30.16 -67.08
C ASP A 37 -9.03 30.48 -66.01
N THR A 38 -10.31 30.46 -66.37
CA THR A 38 -11.40 30.67 -65.40
C THR A 38 -11.42 29.57 -64.33
N THR A 39 -11.18 28.32 -64.72
CA THR A 39 -11.18 27.18 -63.76
C THR A 39 -9.97 27.25 -62.83
N VAL A 40 -8.81 27.65 -63.35
CA VAL A 40 -7.57 27.82 -62.58
C VAL A 40 -7.68 29.02 -61.64
N MET A 41 -8.20 30.15 -62.13
CA MET A 41 -8.48 31.34 -61.32
C MET A 41 -9.50 31.06 -60.22
N LYS A 42 -10.51 30.22 -60.48
CA LYS A 42 -11.42 29.73 -59.44
C LYS A 42 -10.68 28.92 -58.37
N GLY A 43 -9.71 28.10 -58.77
CA GLY A 43 -8.83 27.38 -57.84
C GLY A 43 -8.00 28.33 -56.95
N PHE A 44 -7.37 29.33 -57.55
CA PHE A 44 -6.63 30.38 -56.82
C PHE A 44 -7.54 31.17 -55.88
N TYR A 45 -8.71 31.61 -56.35
CA TYR A 45 -9.66 32.37 -55.54
C TYR A 45 -10.08 31.60 -54.28
N VAL A 46 -10.41 30.32 -54.41
CA VAL A 46 -10.81 29.47 -53.28
C VAL A 46 -9.69 29.31 -52.26
N LEU A 47 -8.43 29.21 -52.70
CA LEU A 47 -7.27 29.14 -51.80
C LEU A 47 -7.04 30.49 -51.09
N THR A 48 -7.06 31.61 -51.83
CA THR A 48 -6.85 32.95 -51.27
C THR A 48 -7.95 33.36 -50.30
N GLU A 49 -9.21 33.04 -50.60
CA GLU A 49 -10.33 33.29 -49.70
C GLU A 49 -10.16 32.53 -48.38
N ALA A 50 -9.77 31.26 -48.45
CA ALA A 50 -9.54 30.44 -47.27
C ALA A 50 -8.34 30.90 -46.43
N ALA A 51 -7.29 31.44 -47.07
CA ALA A 51 -6.13 32.01 -46.40
C ALA A 51 -6.44 33.36 -45.70
N SER A 52 -7.34 34.16 -46.26
CA SER A 52 -7.68 35.50 -45.75
C SER A 52 -8.56 35.52 -44.49
N LEU A 53 -9.24 34.42 -44.17
CA LEU A 53 -10.21 34.35 -43.07
C LEU A 53 -9.56 33.78 -41.80
N ALA A 54 -9.59 34.55 -40.70
CA ALA A 54 -9.08 34.14 -39.39
C ALA A 54 -9.89 32.95 -38.81
N GLY A 55 -9.32 31.75 -38.83
CA GLY A 55 -9.96 30.51 -38.34
C GLY A 55 -9.35 29.25 -38.97
N VAL A 56 -8.03 29.25 -39.07
CA VAL A 56 -7.26 28.58 -40.12
C VAL A 56 -7.01 27.11 -39.77
N GLY A 57 -7.64 26.22 -40.54
CA GLY A 57 -7.39 24.79 -40.42
C GLY A 57 -8.39 23.97 -41.23
N PHE A 58 -9.67 24.03 -40.86
CA PHE A 58 -10.72 23.26 -41.53
C PHE A 58 -11.02 23.78 -42.94
N ARG A 59 -11.23 25.10 -43.07
CA ARG A 59 -11.55 25.75 -44.35
C ARG A 59 -10.39 25.71 -45.35
N GLN A 60 -9.15 25.88 -44.89
CA GLN A 60 -7.96 25.77 -45.73
C GLN A 60 -7.79 24.34 -46.25
N GLN A 61 -8.06 23.32 -45.42
CA GLN A 61 -8.00 21.92 -45.84
C GLN A 61 -9.09 21.57 -46.88
N GLU A 62 -10.30 22.13 -46.75
CA GLU A 62 -11.38 21.98 -47.74
C GLU A 62 -11.08 22.71 -49.05
N ALA A 63 -10.51 23.92 -48.98
CA ALA A 63 -10.06 24.69 -50.13
C ALA A 63 -8.96 23.96 -50.91
N ILE A 64 -7.97 23.39 -50.22
CA ILE A 64 -6.92 22.54 -50.80
C ILE A 64 -7.54 21.33 -51.52
N GLN A 65 -8.50 20.63 -50.90
CA GLN A 65 -9.17 19.49 -51.54
C GLN A 65 -9.96 19.92 -52.78
N THR A 66 -10.60 21.08 -52.74
CA THR A 66 -11.37 21.62 -53.87
C THR A 66 -10.45 22.01 -55.02
N ALA A 67 -9.34 22.70 -54.74
CA ALA A 67 -8.31 23.03 -55.72
C ALA A 67 -7.67 21.78 -56.34
N ARG A 68 -7.38 20.74 -55.54
CA ARG A 68 -6.91 19.43 -56.04
C ARG A 68 -7.92 18.75 -56.96
N ARG A 69 -9.22 18.81 -56.66
CA ARG A 69 -10.27 18.26 -57.54
C ARG A 69 -10.30 19.00 -58.88
N LEU A 70 -10.23 20.33 -58.87
CA LEU A 70 -10.17 21.15 -60.08
C LEU A 70 -8.93 20.84 -60.92
N ALA A 71 -7.76 20.74 -60.30
CA ALA A 71 -6.51 20.36 -60.96
C ALA A 71 -6.60 18.96 -61.61
N ASN A 72 -7.14 17.97 -60.90
CA ASN A 72 -7.32 16.61 -61.41
C ASN A 72 -8.34 16.55 -62.56
N ASP A 73 -9.45 17.29 -62.46
CA ASP A 73 -10.44 17.37 -63.52
C ASP A 73 -9.86 18.01 -64.80
N LEU A 74 -9.02 19.04 -64.65
CA LEU A 74 -8.29 19.64 -65.78
C LEU A 74 -7.26 18.66 -66.38
N LYS A 75 -6.51 17.91 -65.56
CA LYS A 75 -5.60 16.85 -66.07
C LYS A 75 -6.34 15.75 -66.83
N ARG A 76 -7.51 15.33 -66.35
CA ARG A 76 -8.34 14.32 -67.04
C ARG A 76 -8.85 14.85 -68.37
N LYS A 77 -9.26 16.11 -68.41
CA LYS A 77 -9.74 16.80 -69.61
C LYS A 77 -8.63 17.13 -70.61
N ALA A 78 -7.38 17.27 -70.16
CA ALA A 78 -6.23 17.53 -71.02
C ALA A 78 -5.85 16.35 -71.92
N LYS A 79 -6.16 15.11 -71.51
CA LYS A 79 -5.79 13.90 -72.26
C LYS A 79 -6.52 13.85 -73.61
N GLY A 80 -5.80 14.14 -74.69
CA GLY A 80 -6.33 14.12 -76.06
C GLY A 80 -6.85 15.46 -76.58
N ASP A 81 -6.60 16.57 -75.88
CA ASP A 81 -6.91 17.93 -76.34
C ASP A 81 -5.67 18.56 -77.02
N PRO A 82 -5.80 19.24 -78.18
CA PRO A 82 -4.71 20.01 -78.81
C PRO A 82 -4.03 21.04 -77.88
N ASN A 83 -4.73 21.52 -76.85
CA ASN A 83 -4.24 22.47 -75.86
C ASN A 83 -3.61 21.81 -74.62
N GLU A 84 -3.33 20.49 -74.65
CA GLU A 84 -2.80 19.72 -73.51
C GLU A 84 -1.61 20.40 -72.81
N ARG A 85 -0.64 20.91 -73.58
CA ARG A 85 0.55 21.57 -73.03
C ARG A 85 0.22 22.83 -72.22
N TYR A 86 -0.77 23.62 -72.67
CA TYR A 86 -1.22 24.83 -71.97
C TYR A 86 -1.97 24.47 -70.69
N ILE A 87 -2.85 23.46 -70.76
CA ILE A 87 -3.59 22.96 -69.60
C ILE A 87 -2.64 22.44 -68.53
N LEU A 88 -1.66 21.61 -68.91
CA LEU A 88 -0.68 21.06 -67.97
C LEU A 88 0.18 22.15 -67.34
N TRP A 89 0.59 23.17 -68.09
CA TRP A 89 1.32 24.30 -67.53
C TRP A 89 0.50 25.06 -66.48
N LYS A 90 -0.76 25.40 -66.80
CA LYS A 90 -1.65 26.10 -65.85
C LYS A 90 -2.04 25.25 -64.64
N VAL A 91 -2.18 23.94 -64.83
CA VAL A 91 -2.41 23.01 -63.71
C VAL A 91 -1.17 22.93 -62.82
N ASN A 92 0.04 22.90 -63.37
CA ASN A 92 1.26 22.91 -62.56
C ASN A 92 1.36 24.18 -61.70
N GLU A 93 0.99 25.34 -62.24
CA GLU A 93 0.93 26.61 -61.49
C GLU A 93 -0.03 26.52 -60.28
N LEU A 94 -1.21 25.91 -60.48
CA LEU A 94 -2.17 25.67 -59.41
C LEU A 94 -1.66 24.63 -58.40
N GLU A 95 -0.96 23.59 -58.85
CA GLU A 95 -0.38 22.55 -57.99
C GLU A 95 0.77 23.06 -57.13
N GLU A 96 1.61 23.95 -57.65
CA GLU A 96 2.64 24.64 -56.88
C GLU A 96 2.02 25.46 -55.74
N GLN A 97 0.94 26.19 -56.00
CA GLN A 97 0.22 26.93 -54.96
C GLN A 97 -0.44 25.99 -53.94
N ILE A 98 -1.08 24.89 -54.38
CA ILE A 98 -1.62 23.87 -53.49
C ILE A 98 -0.53 23.33 -52.55
N TYR A 99 0.67 23.06 -53.07
CA TYR A 99 1.80 22.56 -52.29
C TYR A 99 2.27 23.58 -51.23
N LEU A 100 2.34 24.86 -51.57
CA LEU A 100 2.70 25.92 -50.62
C LEU A 100 1.69 26.04 -49.47
N GLU A 101 0.39 26.05 -49.80
CA GLU A 101 -0.71 26.10 -48.82
C GLU A 101 -0.72 24.88 -47.89
N GLU A 102 -0.45 23.68 -48.43
CA GLU A 102 -0.33 22.46 -47.63
C GLU A 102 0.85 22.51 -46.66
N ARG A 103 1.99 23.03 -47.12
CA ARG A 103 3.18 23.19 -46.29
C ARG A 103 2.95 24.21 -45.18
N GLU A 104 2.25 25.31 -45.46
CA GLU A 104 1.87 26.30 -44.46
C GLU A 104 0.92 25.70 -43.41
N LEU A 105 -0.12 24.98 -43.85
CA LEU A 105 -1.04 24.30 -42.95
C LEU A 105 -0.32 23.29 -42.04
N GLN A 106 0.66 22.56 -42.57
CA GLN A 106 1.50 21.66 -41.77
C GLN A 106 2.33 22.41 -40.73
N LEU A 107 2.96 23.53 -41.10
CA LEU A 107 3.73 24.38 -40.17
C LEU A 107 2.83 24.95 -39.07
N GLN A 108 1.64 25.43 -39.41
CA GLN A 108 0.68 25.93 -38.43
C GLN A 108 0.23 24.84 -37.45
N LYS A 109 -0.04 23.61 -37.93
CA LYS A 109 -0.35 22.45 -37.07
C LYS A 109 0.81 22.11 -36.13
N GLN A 110 2.05 22.17 -36.62
CA GLN A 110 3.25 21.97 -35.80
C GLN A 110 3.40 23.06 -34.73
N GLN A 111 3.21 24.33 -35.08
CA GLN A 111 3.27 25.45 -34.14
C GLN A 111 2.17 25.36 -33.08
N GLN A 112 0.94 25.02 -33.44
CA GLN A 112 -0.15 24.79 -32.48
C GLN A 112 0.16 23.63 -31.53
N GLY A 113 0.73 22.53 -32.04
CA GLY A 113 1.23 21.44 -31.21
C GLY A 113 2.32 21.88 -30.22
N GLN A 114 3.24 22.75 -30.64
CA GLN A 114 4.27 23.29 -29.75
C GLN A 114 3.70 24.24 -28.69
N ILE A 115 2.70 25.07 -29.03
CA ILE A 115 2.03 25.97 -28.07
C ILE A 115 1.31 25.16 -26.99
N THR A 116 0.62 24.06 -27.36
CA THR A 116 -0.05 23.19 -26.37
C THR A 116 0.96 22.50 -25.46
N VAL A 117 2.08 22.02 -26.00
CA VAL A 117 3.19 21.45 -25.22
C VAL A 117 3.77 22.49 -24.25
N ASN A 118 4.08 23.70 -24.71
CA ASN A 118 4.61 24.76 -23.85
C ASN A 118 3.66 25.16 -22.71
N ASN A 119 2.36 25.19 -22.98
CA ASN A 119 1.35 25.43 -21.94
C ASN A 119 1.30 24.31 -20.90
N LEU A 120 1.45 23.05 -21.33
CA LEU A 120 1.54 21.90 -20.42
C LEU A 120 2.84 21.93 -19.59
N ILE A 121 3.97 22.29 -20.20
CA ILE A 121 5.26 22.48 -19.52
C ILE A 121 5.16 23.59 -18.48
N ALA A 122 4.54 24.73 -18.81
CA ALA A 122 4.34 25.83 -17.86
C ALA A 122 3.55 25.36 -16.62
N ARG A 123 2.44 24.63 -16.83
CA ARG A 123 1.67 24.03 -15.73
C ARG A 123 2.49 23.04 -14.92
N TYR A 124 3.26 22.18 -15.58
CA TYR A 124 4.15 21.24 -14.91
C TYR A 124 5.17 21.96 -14.02
N ASN A 125 5.83 23.01 -14.53
CA ASN A 125 6.80 23.79 -13.78
C ASN A 125 6.16 24.49 -12.56
N THR A 126 4.94 25.00 -12.70
CA THR A 126 4.22 25.60 -11.56
C THR A 126 3.89 24.56 -10.48
N GLU A 127 3.56 23.33 -10.84
CA GLU A 127 3.30 22.27 -9.88
C GLU A 127 4.59 21.77 -9.21
N VAL A 128 5.66 21.54 -9.98
CA VAL A 128 6.97 21.12 -9.45
C VAL A 128 7.56 22.13 -8.47
N GLY A 129 7.34 23.43 -8.73
CA GLY A 129 7.80 24.52 -7.88
C GLY A 129 7.13 24.60 -6.49
N LYS A 130 6.02 23.89 -6.28
CA LYS A 130 5.36 23.86 -4.96
C LYS A 130 6.20 23.12 -3.92
N ALA A 131 6.12 23.55 -2.66
CA ALA A 131 6.75 22.86 -1.53
C ALA A 131 6.20 21.43 -1.34
N ARG A 132 4.89 21.25 -1.61
CA ARG A 132 4.19 19.97 -1.59
C ARG A 132 3.43 19.79 -2.92
N PRO A 133 4.10 19.28 -3.98
CA PRO A 133 3.49 19.04 -5.27
C PRO A 133 2.52 17.86 -5.21
N ASP A 134 1.52 17.87 -6.07
CA ASP A 134 0.66 16.71 -6.27
C ASP A 134 1.24 15.79 -7.35
N PHE A 135 1.79 14.65 -6.92
CA PHE A 135 2.44 13.71 -7.85
C PHE A 135 1.45 13.05 -8.83
N ALA A 136 0.16 12.96 -8.48
CA ALA A 136 -0.85 12.45 -9.40
C ALA A 136 -1.04 13.41 -10.59
N THR A 137 -1.11 14.71 -10.31
CA THR A 137 -1.21 15.75 -11.33
C THR A 137 0.07 15.84 -12.16
N LEU A 138 1.25 15.78 -11.52
CA LEU A 138 2.53 15.75 -12.23
C LEU A 138 2.67 14.55 -13.18
N LYS A 139 2.25 13.35 -12.76
CA LYS A 139 2.30 12.16 -13.61
C LYS A 139 1.37 12.29 -14.81
N LYS A 140 0.15 12.83 -14.63
CA LYS A 140 -0.80 13.11 -15.72
C LYS A 140 -0.20 14.09 -16.74
N LEU A 141 0.39 15.19 -16.27
CA LEU A 141 1.04 16.17 -17.13
C LEU A 141 2.23 15.56 -17.89
N HIS A 142 3.07 14.78 -17.21
CA HIS A 142 4.16 14.05 -17.85
C HIS A 142 3.67 13.11 -18.95
N THR A 143 2.60 12.33 -18.71
CA THR A 143 2.04 11.45 -19.75
C THR A 143 1.48 12.22 -20.94
N GLN A 144 0.82 13.34 -20.72
CA GLN A 144 0.28 14.19 -21.80
C GLN A 144 1.40 14.82 -22.63
N ILE A 145 2.47 15.29 -21.99
CA ILE A 145 3.63 15.84 -22.69
C ILE A 145 4.35 14.74 -23.46
N GLY A 146 4.58 13.58 -22.86
CA GLY A 146 5.22 12.44 -23.54
C GLY A 146 4.45 11.93 -24.76
N THR A 147 3.11 12.03 -24.78
CA THR A 147 2.32 11.70 -25.96
C THR A 147 2.44 12.71 -27.11
N LEU A 148 2.74 13.98 -26.79
CA LEU A 148 2.86 15.06 -27.78
C LEU A 148 4.30 15.23 -28.27
N ASP A 149 5.27 15.13 -27.36
CA ASP A 149 6.70 15.25 -27.60
C ASP A 149 7.48 14.29 -26.66
N PRO A 150 7.91 13.12 -27.17
CA PRO A 150 8.67 12.14 -26.39
C PRO A 150 10.00 12.67 -25.86
N ALA A 151 10.68 13.58 -26.60
CA ALA A 151 11.97 14.12 -26.19
C ALA A 151 11.79 15.02 -24.96
N LYS A 152 10.78 15.90 -24.96
CA LYS A 152 10.43 16.72 -23.80
C LYS A 152 9.85 15.89 -22.65
N GLY A 153 9.13 14.80 -22.94
CA GLY A 153 8.70 13.84 -21.93
C GLY A 153 9.88 13.27 -21.13
N ASN A 154 10.96 12.87 -21.80
CA ASN A 154 12.15 12.32 -21.16
C ASN A 154 12.86 13.36 -20.26
N GLU A 155 13.02 14.61 -20.70
CA GLU A 155 13.58 15.69 -19.87
C GLU A 155 12.75 15.89 -18.58
N ILE A 156 11.43 15.82 -18.70
CA ILE A 156 10.49 15.97 -17.58
C ILE A 156 10.53 14.76 -16.64
N ALA A 157 10.79 13.56 -17.14
CA ALA A 157 10.95 12.36 -16.33
C ALA A 157 12.11 12.50 -15.33
N ASP A 158 13.23 13.08 -15.75
CA ASP A 158 14.39 13.33 -14.88
C ASP A 158 14.07 14.37 -13.79
N SER A 159 13.41 15.46 -14.17
CA SER A 159 12.91 16.48 -13.22
C SER A 159 11.94 15.86 -12.21
N TYR A 160 10.99 15.05 -12.67
CA TYR A 160 10.03 14.34 -11.82
C TYR A 160 10.75 13.44 -10.82
N ASN A 161 11.68 12.60 -11.30
CA ASN A 161 12.42 11.65 -10.47
C ASN A 161 13.30 12.36 -9.43
N SER A 162 13.95 13.47 -9.80
CA SER A 162 14.74 14.28 -8.90
C SER A 162 13.88 14.87 -7.77
N ARG A 163 12.75 15.50 -8.13
CA ARG A 163 11.83 16.11 -7.15
C ARG A 163 11.20 15.06 -6.24
N TYR A 164 10.77 13.94 -6.80
CA TYR A 164 10.24 12.80 -6.06
C TYR A 164 11.21 12.31 -4.98
N ARG A 165 12.49 12.09 -5.32
CA ARG A 165 13.51 11.64 -4.34
C ARG A 165 13.75 12.66 -3.24
N SER A 166 13.78 13.95 -3.59
CA SER A 166 13.94 15.03 -2.60
C SER A 166 12.79 15.04 -1.61
N ILE A 167 11.55 15.00 -2.10
CA ILE A 167 10.36 15.12 -1.26
C ILE A 167 10.12 13.87 -0.42
N SER A 168 10.39 12.69 -0.98
CA SER A 168 10.35 11.42 -0.23
C SER A 168 11.18 11.51 1.07
N ARG A 169 12.41 12.03 0.99
CA ARG A 169 13.28 12.23 2.16
C ARG A 169 12.81 13.38 3.04
N GLU A 170 12.44 14.50 2.43
CA GLU A 170 12.04 15.72 3.14
C GLU A 170 10.79 15.50 3.98
N VAL A 171 9.79 14.78 3.47
CA VAL A 171 8.52 14.57 4.17
C VAL A 171 8.71 13.66 5.37
N ILE A 172 9.46 12.54 5.23
CA ILE A 172 9.77 11.66 6.37
C ILE A 172 10.53 12.46 7.44
N TYR A 173 11.56 13.20 7.04
CA TYR A 173 12.32 14.05 7.95
C TYR A 173 11.46 15.15 8.60
N SER A 174 10.55 15.77 7.85
CA SER A 174 9.61 16.79 8.34
C SER A 174 8.70 16.21 9.42
N ILE A 175 8.15 15.01 9.19
CA ILE A 175 7.31 14.32 10.18
C ILE A 175 8.11 14.01 11.43
N GLU A 176 9.30 13.42 11.30
CA GLU A 176 10.14 13.11 12.47
C GLU A 176 10.52 14.36 13.26
N LYS A 177 10.88 15.45 12.56
CA LYS A 177 11.16 16.73 13.18
C LYS A 177 9.93 17.30 13.90
N CYS A 178 8.74 17.18 13.31
CA CYS A 178 7.49 17.62 13.95
C CYS A 178 7.16 16.77 15.18
N VAL A 179 7.38 15.45 15.11
CA VAL A 179 7.20 14.54 16.25
C VAL A 179 8.16 14.90 17.39
N LEU A 180 9.43 15.16 17.09
CA LEU A 180 10.43 15.58 18.08
C LEU A 180 10.11 16.96 18.68
N ALA A 181 9.62 17.89 17.87
CA ALA A 181 9.20 19.21 18.32
C ALA A 181 7.86 19.21 19.07
N GLY A 182 7.10 18.12 19.02
CA GLY A 182 5.76 18.03 19.62
C GLY A 182 4.67 18.78 18.84
N ASN A 183 4.85 19.02 17.54
CA ASN A 183 3.85 19.69 16.71
C ASN A 183 2.95 18.65 16.02
N ASP A 184 1.92 18.20 16.74
CA ASP A 184 0.95 17.20 16.27
C ASP A 184 0.20 17.64 15.00
N SER A 185 -0.25 18.90 14.92
CA SER A 185 -1.01 19.40 13.78
C SER A 185 -0.23 19.33 12.47
N LYS A 186 1.05 19.76 12.49
CA LYS A 186 1.91 19.67 11.30
C LYS A 186 2.28 18.22 10.97
N ALA A 187 2.53 17.40 11.98
CA ALA A 187 2.83 15.97 11.76
C ALA A 187 1.67 15.25 11.07
N ARG A 188 0.42 15.56 11.46
CA ARG A 188 -0.80 15.02 10.82
C ARG A 188 -1.00 15.51 9.39
N GLU A 189 -0.73 16.79 9.12
CA GLU A 189 -0.84 17.34 7.77
C GLU A 189 0.13 16.64 6.80
N GLU A 190 1.38 16.47 7.23
CA GLU A 190 2.42 15.79 6.46
C GLU A 190 2.14 14.28 6.32
N LEU A 191 1.60 13.63 7.35
CA LEU A 191 1.13 12.24 7.27
C LEU A 191 -0.02 12.09 6.26
N GLY A 192 -0.97 13.03 6.25
CA GLY A 192 -2.05 13.08 5.25
C GLY A 192 -1.53 13.31 3.83
N TYR A 193 -0.45 14.08 3.67
CA TYR A 193 0.25 14.21 2.40
C TYR A 193 0.90 12.88 1.97
N CYS A 194 1.56 12.16 2.88
CA CYS A 194 2.10 10.82 2.64
C CYS A 194 1.02 9.84 2.19
N LEU A 195 -0.14 9.83 2.84
CA LEU A 195 -1.24 8.92 2.51
C LEU A 195 -1.74 9.15 1.08
N ARG A 196 -1.96 10.42 0.70
CA ARG A 196 -2.42 10.79 -0.66
C ARG A 196 -1.42 10.46 -1.75
N ASN A 197 -0.12 10.55 -1.45
CA ASN A 197 0.95 10.34 -2.43
C ASN A 197 1.71 9.03 -2.24
N LYS A 198 1.18 8.09 -1.44
CA LYS A 198 1.87 6.86 -1.02
C LYS A 198 2.45 6.05 -2.18
N ASN A 199 1.64 5.85 -3.23
CA ASN A 199 2.02 5.11 -4.43
C ASN A 199 3.12 5.81 -5.23
N TYR A 200 3.19 7.14 -5.15
CA TYR A 200 4.17 7.94 -5.87
C TYR A 200 5.45 8.13 -5.08
N LEU A 201 5.38 8.24 -3.75
CA LEU A 201 6.52 8.47 -2.85
C LEU A 201 7.31 7.19 -2.51
N SER A 202 6.86 6.03 -3.00
CA SER A 202 7.44 4.69 -2.73
C SER A 202 7.68 4.43 -1.25
N ILE A 203 6.82 4.97 -0.40
CA ILE A 203 6.84 4.70 1.04
C ILE A 203 6.20 3.33 1.24
N SER A 204 6.95 2.41 1.84
CA SER A 204 6.43 1.08 2.16
C SER A 204 5.28 1.16 3.17
N ASN A 205 4.35 0.20 3.12
CA ASN A 205 3.26 0.11 4.10
C ASN A 205 3.80 0.07 5.53
N THR A 206 4.86 -0.69 5.76
CA THR A 206 5.50 -0.84 7.08
C THR A 206 6.06 0.48 7.60
N GLN A 207 6.80 1.23 6.78
CA GLN A 207 7.32 2.55 7.16
C GLN A 207 6.19 3.54 7.44
N TYR A 208 5.13 3.53 6.61
CA TYR A 208 3.96 4.38 6.84
C TYR A 208 3.31 4.06 8.20
N TYR A 209 3.03 2.79 8.50
CA TYR A 209 2.41 2.40 9.77
C TYR A 209 3.29 2.70 10.99
N GLN A 210 4.62 2.60 10.86
CA GLN A 210 5.55 3.01 11.92
C GLN A 210 5.47 4.51 12.21
N ILE A 211 5.40 5.33 11.16
CA ILE A 211 5.28 6.78 11.29
C ILE A 211 3.90 7.15 11.85
N GLU A 212 2.83 6.54 11.34
CA GLU A 212 1.46 6.72 11.81
C GLU A 212 1.33 6.38 13.30
N SER A 213 1.83 5.22 13.73
CA SER A 213 1.85 4.82 15.13
C SER A 213 2.59 5.82 16.03
N ARG A 214 3.67 6.44 15.55
CA ARG A 214 4.40 7.49 16.30
C ARG A 214 3.60 8.79 16.40
N VAL A 215 2.92 9.21 15.33
CA VAL A 215 2.06 10.41 15.32
C VAL A 215 0.83 10.20 16.20
N ASP A 216 0.18 9.03 16.11
CA ASP A 216 -0.96 8.67 16.96
C ASP A 216 -0.55 8.56 18.43
N GLY A 217 0.62 7.98 18.71
CA GLY A 217 1.22 7.95 20.03
C GLY A 217 1.46 9.35 20.61
N LEU A 218 1.92 10.29 19.77
CA LEU A 218 2.07 11.70 20.15
C LEU A 218 0.73 12.36 20.45
N SER A 219 -0.28 12.19 19.59
CA SER A 219 -1.63 12.71 19.83
C SER A 219 -2.21 12.17 21.14
N ASN A 220 -2.10 10.87 21.37
CA ASN A 220 -2.55 10.22 22.60
C ASN A 220 -1.82 10.78 23.82
N ALA A 221 -0.51 11.02 23.71
CA ALA A 221 0.25 11.67 24.76
C ALA A 221 -0.27 13.10 25.06
N TYR A 222 -0.56 13.90 24.03
CA TYR A 222 -1.13 15.24 24.22
C TYR A 222 -2.54 15.23 24.84
N SER A 223 -3.38 14.24 24.54
CA SER A 223 -4.69 14.09 25.20
C SER A 223 -4.58 13.60 26.64
N GLU A 224 -3.58 12.76 26.96
CA GLU A 224 -3.35 12.23 28.30
C GLU A 224 -2.67 13.25 29.22
N LYS A 225 -1.86 14.16 28.69
CA LYS A 225 -1.18 15.23 29.46
C LYS A 225 -2.11 15.97 30.45
N PRO A 226 -3.24 16.57 30.03
CA PRO A 226 -4.12 17.28 30.96
C PRO A 226 -4.76 16.37 32.01
N LEU A 227 -4.97 15.09 31.69
CA LEU A 227 -5.49 14.10 32.64
C LEU A 227 -4.46 13.81 33.73
N ILE A 228 -3.20 13.58 33.35
CA ILE A 228 -2.09 13.40 34.29
C ILE A 228 -1.95 14.63 35.19
N GLU A 229 -1.96 15.84 34.61
CA GLU A 229 -1.85 17.07 35.39
C GLU A 229 -3.02 17.22 36.38
N LYS A 230 -4.26 16.99 35.92
CA LYS A 230 -5.46 17.01 36.78
C LYS A 230 -5.40 15.97 37.90
N GLU A 231 -4.95 14.75 37.61
CA GLU A 231 -4.80 13.69 38.62
C GLU A 231 -3.73 14.06 39.65
N THR A 232 -2.60 14.65 39.22
CA THR A 232 -1.56 15.13 40.14
C THR A 232 -2.04 16.26 41.04
N ASP A 233 -2.83 17.20 40.52
CA ASP A 233 -3.41 18.29 41.29
C ASP A 233 -4.50 17.80 42.25
N SER A 234 -5.30 16.84 41.81
CA SER A 234 -6.29 16.16 42.64
C SER A 234 -5.63 15.35 43.76
N ALA A 235 -4.48 14.74 43.49
CA ALA A 235 -3.68 14.07 44.52
C ALA A 235 -3.13 15.08 45.54
N GLU A 236 -2.60 16.23 45.08
CA GLU A 236 -2.12 17.27 45.98
C GLU A 236 -3.24 17.82 46.89
N THR A 237 -4.43 18.05 46.37
CA THR A 237 -5.60 18.46 47.17
C THR A 237 -6.03 17.37 48.15
N ALA A 238 -6.04 16.10 47.75
CA ALA A 238 -6.34 14.97 48.63
C ALA A 238 -5.31 14.84 49.78
N ILE A 239 -4.02 15.09 49.51
CA ILE A 239 -2.95 15.13 50.53
C ILE A 239 -3.20 16.27 51.53
N ARG A 240 -3.66 17.43 51.07
CA ARG A 240 -4.00 18.57 51.97
C ARG A 240 -5.18 18.23 52.88
N LEU A 241 -6.18 17.52 52.37
CA LEU A 241 -7.37 17.07 53.09
C LEU A 241 -7.16 15.77 53.90
N ASN A 242 -5.94 15.25 54.00
CA ASN A 242 -5.58 14.01 54.71
C ASN A 242 -6.34 12.75 54.22
N ARG A 243 -6.71 12.71 52.93
CA ARG A 243 -7.34 11.54 52.29
C ARG A 243 -6.27 10.72 51.56
N PHE A 244 -5.42 10.00 52.32
CA PHE A 244 -4.24 9.32 51.78
C PHE A 244 -4.58 8.14 50.88
N GLY A 245 -5.68 7.41 51.16
CA GLY A 245 -6.17 6.35 50.28
C GLY A 245 -6.43 6.85 48.85
N ASN A 246 -7.19 7.94 48.72
CA ASN A 246 -7.49 8.55 47.41
C ASN A 246 -6.24 9.13 46.75
N ALA A 247 -5.38 9.80 47.51
CA ALA A 247 -4.14 10.37 46.98
C ALA A 247 -3.22 9.28 46.40
N ARG A 248 -3.12 8.11 47.06
CA ARG A 248 -2.33 6.97 46.59
C ARG A 248 -2.85 6.44 45.26
N THR A 249 -4.16 6.24 45.14
CA THR A 249 -4.79 5.77 43.89
C THR A 249 -4.58 6.75 42.73
N LEU A 250 -4.72 8.06 42.99
CA LEU A 250 -4.50 9.10 41.99
C LEU A 250 -3.03 9.21 41.55
N LEU A 251 -2.09 9.12 42.49
CA LEU A 251 -0.66 9.11 42.17
C LEU A 251 -0.27 7.87 41.35
N PHE A 252 -0.78 6.69 41.73
CA PHE A 252 -0.54 5.46 40.98
C PHE A 252 -1.12 5.54 39.55
N SER A 253 -2.34 6.07 39.41
CA SER A 253 -2.95 6.34 38.10
C SER A 253 -2.11 7.28 37.24
N ALA A 254 -1.66 8.40 37.81
CA ALA A 254 -0.84 9.37 37.11
C ALA A 254 0.53 8.79 36.68
N GLU A 255 1.19 8.02 37.55
CA GLU A 255 2.45 7.31 37.24
C GLU A 255 2.25 6.26 36.15
N TYR A 256 1.18 5.47 36.24
CA TYR A 256 0.84 4.46 35.24
C TYR A 256 0.57 5.07 33.87
N ARG A 257 -0.25 6.13 33.81
CA ARG A 257 -0.51 6.88 32.57
C ARG A 257 0.78 7.44 31.99
N LEU A 258 1.61 8.12 32.81
CA LEU A 258 2.88 8.68 32.36
C LEU A 258 3.81 7.60 31.80
N LYS A 259 3.89 6.42 32.42
CA LYS A 259 4.72 5.31 31.93
C LYS A 259 4.29 4.83 30.54
N ASN A 260 2.99 4.84 30.25
CA ASN A 260 2.47 4.41 28.94
C ASN A 260 2.76 5.43 27.83
N VAL A 261 2.71 6.73 28.13
CA VAL A 261 2.87 7.79 27.13
C VAL A 261 4.26 8.41 27.06
N MET A 262 5.15 8.13 28.02
CA MET A 262 6.44 8.82 28.12
C MET A 262 7.30 8.69 26.88
N GLN A 263 7.24 7.56 26.16
CA GLN A 263 8.04 7.32 24.96
C GLN A 263 7.76 8.31 23.82
N TYR A 264 6.58 8.92 23.80
CA TYR A 264 6.13 9.82 22.73
C TYR A 264 6.36 11.31 23.05
N PHE A 265 6.50 11.68 24.32
CA PHE A 265 6.73 13.08 24.69
C PHE A 265 8.14 13.55 24.33
N PRO A 266 8.35 14.85 24.10
CA PRO A 266 9.70 15.44 24.13
C PRO A 266 10.35 15.28 25.51
N GLN A 267 11.68 15.13 25.56
CA GLN A 267 12.42 14.88 26.81
C GLN A 267 12.15 15.93 27.90
N ALA A 268 12.03 17.22 27.50
CA ALA A 268 11.72 18.31 28.42
C ALA A 268 10.36 18.10 29.13
N THR A 269 9.32 17.75 28.38
CA THR A 269 7.97 17.51 28.92
C THR A 269 7.94 16.28 29.82
N ARG A 270 8.65 15.22 29.46
CA ARG A 270 8.79 14.01 30.31
C ARG A 270 9.36 14.37 31.67
N ASN A 271 10.48 15.10 31.67
CA ASN A 271 11.18 15.51 32.89
C ASN A 271 10.34 16.42 33.76
N GLN A 272 9.56 17.33 33.15
CA GLN A 272 8.67 18.22 33.89
C GLN A 272 7.54 17.45 34.59
N LEU A 273 6.86 16.53 33.89
CA LEU A 273 5.79 15.72 34.46
C LEU A 273 6.31 14.76 35.53
N SER A 274 7.42 14.07 35.28
CA SER A 274 8.02 13.16 36.26
C SER A 274 8.48 13.91 37.50
N ALA A 275 9.13 15.08 37.35
CA ALA A 275 9.53 15.91 38.48
C ALA A 275 8.32 16.39 39.31
N ARG A 276 7.20 16.74 38.65
CA ARG A 276 5.96 17.13 39.34
C ARG A 276 5.38 15.97 40.13
N ILE A 277 5.24 14.79 39.53
CA ILE A 277 4.75 13.58 40.21
C ILE A 277 5.65 13.23 41.39
N HIS A 278 6.96 13.18 41.19
CA HIS A 278 7.91 12.88 42.27
C HIS A 278 7.85 13.91 43.41
N LYS A 279 7.63 15.19 43.11
CA LYS A 279 7.45 16.22 44.14
C LYS A 279 6.19 15.96 44.98
N VAL A 280 5.07 15.63 44.35
CA VAL A 280 3.83 15.30 45.07
C VAL A 280 3.98 14.00 45.85
N ASN A 281 4.63 12.98 45.28
CA ASN A 281 4.89 11.70 45.95
C ASN A 281 5.82 11.86 47.17
N ARG A 282 6.85 12.73 47.08
CA ARG A 282 7.69 13.09 48.25
C ARG A 282 6.87 13.76 49.35
N ARG A 283 5.98 14.70 49.00
CA ARG A 283 5.09 15.37 49.97
C ARG A 283 4.10 14.40 50.61
N PHE A 284 3.57 13.45 49.82
CA PHE A 284 2.72 12.37 50.29
C PHE A 284 3.45 11.54 51.36
N ALA A 285 4.65 11.03 51.04
CA ALA A 285 5.46 10.22 51.95
C ALA A 285 5.83 10.99 53.23
N GLN A 286 6.27 12.25 53.11
CA GLN A 286 6.61 13.10 54.26
C GLN A 286 5.43 13.30 55.21
N LYS A 287 4.23 13.55 54.68
CA LYS A 287 3.02 13.69 55.51
C LYS A 287 2.63 12.37 56.16
N GLU A 288 2.72 11.26 55.44
CA GLU A 288 2.42 9.93 55.96
C GLU A 288 3.37 9.57 57.11
N ASP A 289 4.68 9.77 56.92
CA ASP A 289 5.70 9.55 57.96
C ASP A 289 5.51 10.49 59.16
N SER A 290 5.12 11.75 58.93
CA SER A 290 4.82 12.68 60.03
C SER A 290 3.68 12.19 60.90
N LEU A 291 2.61 11.61 60.34
CA LEU A 291 1.48 11.09 61.11
C LEU A 291 1.85 9.83 61.91
N VAL A 292 2.68 8.97 61.31
CA VAL A 292 3.25 7.80 62.00
C VAL A 292 4.12 8.23 63.18
N ASN A 293 5.00 9.21 62.97
CA ASN A 293 5.88 9.74 64.02
C ASN A 293 5.09 10.44 65.14
N ILE A 294 3.99 11.13 64.82
CA ILE A 294 3.09 11.69 65.83
C ILE A 294 2.51 10.56 66.70
N ASN A 295 2.05 9.45 66.10
CA ASN A 295 1.54 8.33 66.88
C ASN A 295 2.62 7.71 67.80
N ILE A 296 3.84 7.53 67.29
CA ILE A 296 4.97 7.05 68.12
C ILE A 296 5.28 8.04 69.26
N SER A 297 5.17 9.35 69.01
CA SER A 297 5.33 10.35 70.08
C SER A 297 4.21 10.28 71.12
N ILE A 298 2.96 10.02 70.71
CA ILE A 298 1.82 9.83 71.64
C ILE A 298 2.06 8.58 72.48
N LEU A 299 2.53 7.49 71.86
CA LEU A 299 2.88 6.26 72.57
C LEU A 299 3.91 6.50 73.68
N ASN A 300 4.92 7.34 73.41
CA ASN A 300 5.97 7.67 74.37
C ASN A 300 5.52 8.64 75.49
N LYS A 301 4.52 9.50 75.24
CA LYS A 301 4.09 10.55 76.19
C LYS A 301 2.83 10.18 76.98
N ASP A 302 1.79 9.74 76.28
CA ASP A 302 0.43 9.55 76.81
C ASP A 302 0.10 8.06 77.00
N GLY A 303 0.99 7.19 76.54
CA GLY A 303 0.92 5.74 76.73
C GLY A 303 0.11 5.00 75.67
N ILE A 304 0.06 3.68 75.83
CA ILE A 304 -0.43 2.74 74.81
C ILE A 304 -1.89 2.98 74.40
N LYS A 305 -2.76 3.30 75.36
CA LYS A 305 -4.21 3.47 75.07
C LYS A 305 -4.46 4.66 74.14
N ALA A 306 -3.76 5.78 74.36
CA ALA A 306 -3.89 6.97 73.52
C ALA A 306 -3.32 6.74 72.11
N ALA A 307 -2.22 6.00 72.00
CA ALA A 307 -1.59 5.65 70.71
C ALA A 307 -2.48 4.71 69.86
N ASP A 308 -3.08 3.69 70.49
CA ASP A 308 -4.02 2.80 69.82
C ASP A 308 -5.30 3.56 69.41
N GLU A 309 -5.83 4.44 70.26
CA GLU A 309 -6.97 5.27 69.89
C GLU A 309 -6.69 6.17 68.68
N TYR A 310 -5.50 6.80 68.63
CA TYR A 310 -5.06 7.58 67.47
C TYR A 310 -4.85 6.71 66.21
N LEU A 311 -4.33 5.48 66.37
CA LEU A 311 -4.19 4.51 65.27
C LEU A 311 -5.56 4.17 64.65
N GLN A 312 -6.54 3.84 65.49
CA GLN A 312 -7.87 3.41 65.03
C GLN A 312 -8.71 4.57 64.51
N LYS A 313 -8.76 5.70 65.23
CA LYS A 313 -9.64 6.84 64.90
C LYS A 313 -9.07 7.80 63.86
N THR A 314 -7.75 7.86 63.72
CA THR A 314 -7.09 8.84 62.83
C THR A 314 -6.32 8.16 61.71
N LEU A 315 -5.31 7.33 62.01
CA LEU A 315 -4.44 6.75 60.98
C LEU A 315 -5.18 5.83 60.00
N LYS A 316 -6.02 4.92 60.51
CA LYS A 316 -6.81 4.00 59.68
C LYS A 316 -7.88 4.75 58.87
N VAL A 317 -8.57 5.70 59.48
CA VAL A 317 -9.63 6.50 58.82
C VAL A 317 -9.05 7.38 57.70
N TYR A 318 -7.85 7.91 57.87
CA TYR A 318 -7.15 8.70 56.86
C TYR A 318 -6.57 7.86 55.70
N GLY A 319 -6.56 6.53 55.83
CA GLY A 319 -6.13 5.62 54.76
C GLY A 319 -4.62 5.50 54.59
N ILE A 320 -3.88 5.60 55.69
CA ILE A 320 -2.42 5.35 55.73
C ILE A 320 -2.13 3.90 55.31
N SER A 321 -0.96 3.67 54.72
CA SER A 321 -0.55 2.37 54.19
C SER A 321 -0.57 1.30 55.28
N ARG A 322 -0.96 0.08 54.87
CA ARG A 322 -1.05 -1.07 55.77
C ARG A 322 0.29 -1.36 56.44
N GLU A 323 1.39 -1.24 55.69
CA GLU A 323 2.75 -1.42 56.20
C GLU A 323 3.08 -0.43 57.32
N LYS A 324 2.79 0.86 57.12
CA LYS A 324 3.05 1.90 58.14
C LYS A 324 2.14 1.74 59.36
N THR A 325 0.89 1.33 59.17
CA THR A 325 0.00 1.02 60.31
C THR A 325 0.46 -0.22 61.07
N ALA A 326 0.94 -1.26 60.37
CA ALA A 326 1.47 -2.47 60.98
C ALA A 326 2.77 -2.20 61.74
N TYR A 327 3.61 -1.29 61.24
CA TYR A 327 4.79 -0.81 61.96
C TYR A 327 4.40 -0.18 63.30
N VAL A 328 3.45 0.77 63.31
CA VAL A 328 2.96 1.38 64.56
C VAL A 328 2.39 0.31 65.51
N ASP A 329 1.59 -0.62 64.99
CA ASP A 329 1.00 -1.71 65.79
C ASP A 329 2.08 -2.62 66.41
N SER A 330 3.12 -2.95 65.65
CA SER A 330 4.27 -3.72 66.15
C SER A 330 5.02 -2.99 67.26
N VAL A 331 5.20 -1.66 67.13
CA VAL A 331 5.85 -0.84 68.16
C VAL A 331 4.98 -0.77 69.43
N ILE A 332 3.66 -0.64 69.28
CA ILE A 332 2.72 -0.69 70.41
C ILE A 332 2.80 -2.04 71.13
N LEU A 333 2.85 -3.16 70.39
CA LEU A 333 2.97 -4.51 70.96
C LEU A 333 4.31 -4.71 71.69
N MET A 334 5.42 -4.20 71.15
CA MET A 334 6.72 -4.25 71.82
C MET A 334 6.74 -3.49 73.15
N VAL A 335 6.01 -2.38 73.27
CA VAL A 335 5.88 -1.61 74.53
C VAL A 335 4.92 -2.30 75.50
N LYS A 336 3.88 -3.01 75.02
CA LYS A 336 2.95 -3.82 75.84
C LYS A 336 3.60 -5.04 76.50
N SER A 337 4.71 -5.54 75.97
CA SER A 337 5.41 -6.73 76.47
C SER A 337 6.86 -6.39 76.87
N PRO A 338 7.08 -5.67 77.98
CA PRO A 338 8.43 -5.30 78.42
C PRO A 338 9.33 -6.51 78.69
N ASP A 339 8.75 -7.68 78.97
CA ASP A 339 9.49 -8.93 79.25
C ASP A 339 10.29 -9.48 78.06
N LYS A 340 10.04 -9.04 76.82
CA LYS A 340 10.85 -9.47 75.67
C LYS A 340 12.17 -8.72 75.52
N LYS A 341 12.34 -7.54 76.16
CA LYS A 341 13.64 -6.83 76.17
C LYS A 341 14.67 -7.54 77.04
N THR A 342 14.26 -8.20 78.12
CA THR A 342 15.14 -8.92 79.05
C THR A 342 15.48 -10.33 78.58
N VAL A 343 14.59 -11.00 77.84
CA VAL A 343 14.87 -12.37 77.33
C VAL A 343 15.83 -12.34 76.14
N MET A 344 15.68 -11.42 75.17
CA MET A 344 16.63 -11.34 74.06
C MET A 344 17.99 -10.73 74.44
N ALA A 345 18.04 -9.84 75.43
CA ALA A 345 19.31 -9.34 75.96
C ALA A 345 20.04 -10.41 76.77
N GLY A 346 19.33 -11.18 77.60
CA GLY A 346 19.90 -12.30 78.36
C GLY A 346 20.24 -13.52 77.51
N GLU A 347 19.60 -13.73 76.35
CA GLU A 347 19.96 -14.77 75.39
C GLU A 347 21.15 -14.35 74.51
N LEU A 348 21.31 -13.06 74.18
CA LEU A 348 22.53 -12.57 73.52
C LEU A 348 23.75 -12.59 74.47
N GLU A 349 23.55 -12.30 75.76
CA GLU A 349 24.63 -12.36 76.76
C GLU A 349 25.08 -13.81 77.00
N LYS A 350 24.13 -14.77 77.04
CA LYS A 350 24.42 -16.21 77.08
C LYS A 350 25.04 -16.77 75.78
N LEU A 351 24.79 -16.14 74.64
CA LEU A 351 25.47 -16.46 73.37
C LEU A 351 26.87 -15.83 73.30
N SER A 352 27.10 -14.66 73.91
CA SER A 352 28.42 -14.04 73.99
C SER A 352 29.35 -14.68 75.03
N GLU A 353 28.81 -15.27 76.10
CA GLU A 353 29.60 -16.03 77.08
C GLU A 353 29.95 -17.46 76.59
N ALA A 354 29.22 -17.97 75.59
CA ALA A 354 29.51 -19.25 74.95
C ALA A 354 30.60 -19.16 73.85
N GLU A 355 31.01 -17.96 73.42
CA GLU A 355 32.04 -17.77 72.38
C GLU A 355 33.50 -17.76 72.90
N THR A 356 33.73 -17.89 74.21
CA THR A 356 35.09 -17.98 74.79
C THR A 356 35.55 -19.38 75.19
N GLY A 357 34.78 -20.43 74.86
CA GLY A 357 35.12 -21.82 75.17
C GLY A 357 35.27 -22.69 73.93
N VAL A 358 36.47 -22.74 73.35
CA VAL A 358 36.80 -23.63 72.23
C VAL A 358 36.68 -25.10 72.66
N SER A 359 35.69 -25.81 72.10
CA SER A 359 35.63 -27.28 72.11
C SER A 359 35.44 -27.80 70.68
N PRO A 360 36.22 -28.80 70.20
CA PRO A 360 36.34 -29.14 68.77
C PRO A 360 35.18 -29.98 68.20
N GLN A 361 34.09 -30.21 68.95
CA GLN A 361 33.00 -31.09 68.54
C GLN A 361 31.76 -30.36 68.00
N SER A 362 31.68 -29.03 68.09
CA SER A 362 30.54 -28.25 67.59
C SER A 362 30.65 -27.82 66.11
N SER A 363 31.84 -27.88 65.50
CA SER A 363 32.04 -27.48 64.11
C SER A 363 31.46 -28.48 63.11
N LEU A 364 31.53 -29.78 63.41
CA LEU A 364 30.97 -30.84 62.55
C LEU A 364 29.43 -30.78 62.48
N MET A 365 28.75 -30.49 63.60
CA MET A 365 27.29 -30.37 63.63
C MET A 365 26.77 -29.10 62.95
N LEU A 366 27.54 -28.01 62.98
CA LEU A 366 27.18 -26.74 62.32
C LEU A 366 27.37 -26.80 60.79
N ASP A 367 28.36 -27.56 60.32
CA ASP A 367 28.59 -27.77 58.89
C ASP A 367 27.55 -28.75 58.30
N ASP A 368 27.16 -29.80 59.02
CA ASP A 368 26.06 -30.69 58.61
C ASP A 368 24.71 -29.94 58.52
N ILE A 369 24.43 -29.02 59.45
CA ILE A 369 23.20 -28.20 59.41
C ILE A 369 23.23 -27.19 58.25
N LYS A 370 24.42 -26.64 57.93
CA LYS A 370 24.58 -25.74 56.78
C LYS A 370 24.46 -26.48 55.44
N GLU A 371 25.01 -27.68 55.32
CA GLU A 371 24.86 -28.52 54.13
C GLU A 371 23.41 -28.97 53.95
N LEU A 372 22.73 -29.38 55.02
CA LEU A 372 21.30 -29.72 54.97
C LEU A 372 20.44 -28.52 54.57
N ALA A 373 20.74 -27.32 55.09
CA ALA A 373 20.05 -26.09 54.72
C ALA A 373 20.30 -25.70 53.26
N ARG A 374 21.53 -25.87 52.76
CA ARG A 374 21.88 -25.64 51.34
C ARG A 374 21.20 -26.65 50.42
N ALA A 375 21.24 -27.93 50.75
CA ALA A 375 20.57 -28.98 49.97
C ALA A 375 19.05 -28.75 49.91
N LYS A 376 18.43 -28.32 51.02
CA LYS A 376 17.00 -27.99 51.07
C LYS A 376 16.65 -26.70 50.33
N ALA A 377 17.53 -25.69 50.35
CA ALA A 377 17.38 -24.48 49.56
C ALA A 377 17.53 -24.76 48.06
N GLN A 378 18.49 -25.61 47.69
CA GLN A 378 18.76 -26.00 46.31
C GLN A 378 17.62 -26.87 45.75
N ALA A 379 17.13 -27.85 46.50
CA ALA A 379 15.94 -28.64 46.12
C ALA A 379 14.68 -27.77 45.96
N LYS A 380 14.52 -26.71 46.77
CA LYS A 380 13.43 -25.74 46.59
C LYS A 380 13.65 -24.87 45.35
N ALA A 381 14.87 -24.42 45.09
CA ALA A 381 15.20 -23.65 43.88
C ALA A 381 14.96 -24.48 42.61
N ASP A 382 15.38 -25.74 42.61
CA ASP A 382 15.17 -26.67 41.50
C ASP A 382 13.68 -26.99 41.31
N SER A 383 12.92 -27.17 42.39
CA SER A 383 11.46 -27.35 42.32
C SER A 383 10.72 -26.12 41.80
N ILE A 384 11.13 -24.91 42.19
CA ILE A 384 10.58 -23.65 41.65
C ILE A 384 10.91 -23.53 40.17
N ARG A 385 12.17 -23.80 39.79
CA ARG A 385 12.59 -23.74 38.38
C ARG A 385 11.82 -24.74 37.51
N GLN A 386 11.59 -25.95 38.01
CA GLN A 386 10.82 -26.97 37.29
C GLN A 386 9.33 -26.57 37.16
N ALA A 387 8.75 -25.94 38.19
CA ALA A 387 7.39 -25.40 38.12
C ALA A 387 7.29 -24.23 37.12
N GLU A 388 8.28 -23.33 37.12
CA GLU A 388 8.37 -22.22 36.15
C GLU A 388 8.52 -22.75 34.71
N GLU A 389 9.40 -23.72 34.47
CA GLU A 389 9.58 -24.37 33.18
C GLU A 389 8.27 -25.04 32.69
N GLN A 390 7.52 -25.72 33.57
CA GLN A 390 6.21 -26.29 33.23
C GLN A 390 5.18 -25.20 32.89
N THR A 391 5.13 -24.11 33.66
CA THR A 391 4.21 -23.00 33.34
C THR A 391 4.54 -22.33 32.01
N LEU A 392 5.83 -22.18 31.69
CA LEU A 392 6.29 -21.66 30.41
C LEU A 392 5.91 -22.58 29.26
N GLN A 393 6.06 -23.91 29.41
CA GLN A 393 5.65 -24.87 28.39
C GLN A 393 4.14 -24.82 28.13
N ILE A 394 3.31 -24.69 29.17
CA ILE A 394 1.85 -24.54 29.02
C ILE A 394 1.52 -23.23 28.30
N LEU A 395 2.18 -22.12 28.65
CA LEU A 395 1.95 -20.81 28.05
C LEU A 395 2.38 -20.79 26.56
N ILE A 396 3.50 -21.44 26.23
CA ILE A 396 3.95 -21.63 24.85
C ILE A 396 2.93 -22.48 24.07
N ALA A 397 2.46 -23.58 24.64
CA ALA A 397 1.46 -24.44 24.00
C ALA A 397 0.12 -23.70 23.76
N GLU A 398 -0.33 -22.88 24.71
CA GLU A 398 -1.53 -22.04 24.51
C GLU A 398 -1.32 -20.97 23.44
N ARG A 399 -0.15 -20.33 23.40
CA ARG A 399 0.16 -19.34 22.37
C ARG A 399 0.17 -19.96 20.98
N LEU A 400 0.80 -21.11 20.83
CA LEU A 400 0.82 -21.87 19.56
C LEU A 400 -0.60 -22.27 19.13
N LYS A 401 -1.47 -22.68 20.06
CA LYS A 401 -2.89 -22.96 19.76
C LYS A 401 -3.65 -21.73 19.28
N ARG A 402 -3.44 -20.57 19.92
CA ARG A 402 -4.06 -19.31 19.49
C ARG A 402 -3.56 -18.90 18.10
N ASP A 403 -2.26 -18.99 17.87
CA ASP A 403 -1.65 -18.65 16.58
C ASP A 403 -2.11 -19.61 15.47
N SER A 404 -2.28 -20.91 15.75
CA SER A 404 -2.83 -21.87 14.78
C SER A 404 -4.30 -21.60 14.44
N ILE A 405 -5.11 -21.18 15.42
CA ILE A 405 -6.52 -20.81 15.18
C ILE A 405 -6.59 -19.56 14.29
N LEU A 406 -5.75 -18.55 14.54
CA LEU A 406 -5.70 -17.34 13.72
C LEU A 406 -5.20 -17.62 12.30
N ALA A 407 -4.22 -18.52 12.14
CA ALA A 407 -3.77 -18.96 10.82
C ALA A 407 -4.90 -19.66 10.04
N ALA A 408 -5.60 -20.60 10.68
CA ALA A 408 -6.73 -21.29 10.06
C ALA A 408 -7.88 -20.34 9.67
N GLN A 409 -8.12 -19.28 10.45
CA GLN A 409 -9.10 -18.25 10.10
C GLN A 409 -8.69 -17.45 8.87
N ARG A 410 -7.41 -17.07 8.76
CA ARG A 410 -6.88 -16.37 7.57
C ARG A 410 -6.96 -17.25 6.33
N ASP A 411 -6.63 -18.54 6.45
CA ASP A 411 -6.70 -19.47 5.33
C ASP A 411 -8.16 -19.67 4.87
N ALA A 412 -9.11 -19.75 5.81
CA ALA A 412 -10.52 -19.81 5.50
C ALA A 412 -11.03 -18.54 4.78
N GLU A 413 -10.55 -17.36 5.18
CA GLU A 413 -10.88 -16.08 4.53
C GLU A 413 -10.32 -16.01 3.10
N VAL A 414 -9.08 -16.45 2.88
CA VAL A 414 -8.47 -16.51 1.55
C VAL A 414 -9.24 -17.48 0.63
N ILE A 415 -9.62 -18.66 1.14
CA ILE A 415 -10.42 -19.64 0.37
C ILE A 415 -11.80 -19.07 0.02
N ALA A 416 -12.44 -18.32 0.93
CA ALA A 416 -13.72 -17.68 0.66
C ALA A 416 -13.60 -16.61 -0.43
N LEU A 417 -12.57 -15.76 -0.35
CA LEU A 417 -12.31 -14.72 -1.34
C LEU A 417 -12.01 -15.31 -2.73
N GLN A 418 -11.27 -16.41 -2.78
CA GLN A 418 -10.98 -17.10 -4.03
C GLN A 418 -12.23 -17.73 -4.66
N LYS A 419 -13.13 -18.33 -3.85
CA LYS A 419 -14.43 -18.82 -4.34
C LYS A 419 -15.31 -17.71 -4.90
N ASP A 420 -15.30 -16.54 -4.29
CA ASP A 420 -16.09 -15.40 -4.77
C ASP A 420 -15.49 -14.79 -6.05
N GLN A 421 -14.16 -14.80 -6.18
CA GLN A 421 -13.47 -14.43 -7.41
C GLN A 421 -13.76 -15.42 -8.55
N ASP A 422 -13.76 -16.73 -8.28
CA ASP A 422 -14.11 -17.76 -9.27
C ASP A 422 -15.57 -17.64 -9.74
N ARG A 423 -16.48 -17.31 -8.82
CA ARG A 423 -17.89 -17.01 -9.16
C ARG A 423 -18.01 -15.75 -10.02
N ALA A 424 -17.27 -14.69 -9.70
CA ALA A 424 -17.25 -13.46 -10.49
C ALA A 424 -16.70 -13.71 -11.91
N ASN A 425 -15.66 -14.55 -12.04
CA ASN A 425 -15.12 -14.99 -13.33
C ASN A 425 -16.13 -15.83 -14.12
N ALA A 426 -16.84 -16.76 -13.49
CA ALA A 426 -17.87 -17.56 -14.14
C ALA A 426 -19.03 -16.71 -14.69
N VAL A 427 -19.49 -15.71 -13.92
CA VAL A 427 -20.52 -14.76 -14.38
C VAL A 427 -20.00 -13.87 -15.51
N THR A 428 -18.72 -13.48 -15.47
CA THR A 428 -18.09 -12.72 -16.55
C THR A 428 -18.07 -13.53 -17.86
N MET A 429 -17.73 -14.81 -17.79
CA MET A 429 -17.80 -15.72 -18.95
C MET A 429 -19.24 -15.89 -19.46
N GLU A 430 -20.22 -16.01 -18.56
CA GLU A 430 -21.65 -16.05 -18.92
C GLU A 430 -22.05 -14.80 -19.73
N ILE A 431 -21.63 -13.61 -19.29
CA ILE A 431 -21.90 -12.35 -20.00
C ILE A 431 -21.23 -12.32 -21.37
N TYR A 432 -19.95 -12.74 -21.48
CA TYR A 432 -19.29 -12.84 -22.78
C TYR A 432 -19.98 -13.84 -23.71
N THR A 433 -20.45 -14.99 -23.21
CA THR A 433 -21.20 -15.93 -24.03
C THR A 433 -22.54 -15.38 -24.52
N LEU A 434 -23.20 -14.51 -23.74
CA LEU A 434 -24.43 -13.83 -24.17
C LEU A 434 -24.14 -12.75 -25.22
N LEU A 435 -23.02 -12.04 -25.09
CA LEU A 435 -22.54 -11.09 -26.10
C LEU A 435 -22.20 -11.81 -27.42
N ASP A 436 -21.50 -12.95 -27.35
CA ASP A 436 -21.16 -13.78 -28.52
C ASP A 436 -22.42 -14.36 -29.21
N GLN A 437 -23.45 -14.68 -28.43
CA GLN A 437 -24.76 -15.13 -28.94
C GLN A 437 -25.65 -13.97 -29.44
N ASN A 438 -25.14 -12.74 -29.45
CA ASN A 438 -25.86 -11.53 -29.87
C ASN A 438 -27.13 -11.22 -29.03
N LYS A 439 -27.21 -11.74 -27.79
CA LYS A 439 -28.31 -11.51 -26.83
C LYS A 439 -27.98 -10.32 -25.93
N LEU A 440 -27.92 -9.14 -26.53
CA LEU A 440 -27.38 -7.93 -25.92
C LEU A 440 -28.18 -7.43 -24.71
N THR A 441 -29.51 -7.51 -24.79
CA THR A 441 -30.41 -7.12 -23.70
C THR A 441 -30.25 -8.03 -22.48
N ASP A 442 -30.03 -9.33 -22.71
CA ASP A 442 -29.86 -10.31 -21.64
C ASP A 442 -28.49 -10.18 -20.98
N ALA A 443 -27.44 -9.93 -21.78
CA ALA A 443 -26.09 -9.63 -21.29
C ALA A 443 -26.07 -8.37 -20.41
N GLU A 444 -26.76 -7.29 -20.84
CA GLU A 444 -26.83 -6.05 -20.08
C GLU A 444 -27.64 -6.20 -18.78
N ASN A 445 -28.78 -6.89 -18.84
CA ASN A 445 -29.59 -7.17 -17.65
C ASN A 445 -28.80 -8.02 -16.64
N ARG A 446 -28.06 -9.03 -17.11
CA ARG A 446 -27.20 -9.86 -16.26
C ARG A 446 -26.07 -9.06 -15.64
N PHE A 447 -25.38 -8.23 -16.43
CA PHE A 447 -24.31 -7.36 -15.93
C PHE A 447 -24.82 -6.37 -14.87
N ARG A 448 -25.94 -5.69 -15.11
CA ARG A 448 -26.54 -4.76 -14.13
C ARG A 448 -26.95 -5.47 -12.84
N SER A 449 -27.48 -6.69 -12.93
CA SER A 449 -27.90 -7.46 -11.76
C SER A 449 -26.74 -7.92 -10.85
N VAL A 450 -25.53 -8.04 -11.39
CA VAL A 450 -24.34 -8.55 -10.67
C VAL A 450 -23.23 -7.49 -10.57
N GLN A 451 -23.52 -6.24 -10.93
CA GLN A 451 -22.54 -5.16 -11.06
C GLN A 451 -21.72 -4.93 -9.77
N ASP A 452 -22.38 -4.86 -8.62
CA ASP A 452 -21.72 -4.61 -7.34
C ASP A 452 -20.77 -5.75 -6.94
N LYS A 453 -21.17 -7.00 -7.21
CA LYS A 453 -20.36 -8.19 -6.94
C LYS A 453 -19.15 -8.28 -7.88
N LEU A 454 -19.33 -7.95 -9.16
CA LEU A 454 -18.23 -7.91 -10.13
C LEU A 454 -17.23 -6.80 -9.79
N LYS A 455 -17.70 -5.63 -9.35
CA LYS A 455 -16.82 -4.52 -8.94
C LYS A 455 -16.00 -4.84 -7.69
N GLN A 456 -16.54 -5.65 -6.79
CA GLN A 456 -15.89 -6.01 -5.52
C GLN A 456 -14.89 -7.16 -5.67
N HIS A 457 -15.16 -8.14 -6.54
CA HIS A 457 -14.39 -9.39 -6.60
C HIS A 457 -13.61 -9.61 -7.90
N LEU A 458 -13.82 -8.78 -8.94
CA LEU A 458 -13.09 -8.85 -10.19
C LEU A 458 -11.94 -7.82 -10.22
N PRO A 459 -10.77 -8.13 -10.81
CA PRO A 459 -9.72 -7.14 -11.01
C PRO A 459 -10.22 -5.93 -11.81
N ALA A 460 -9.82 -4.73 -11.41
CA ALA A 460 -10.32 -3.47 -12.00
C ALA A 460 -10.15 -3.40 -13.53
N GLU A 461 -9.07 -3.97 -14.06
CA GLU A 461 -8.81 -4.05 -15.50
C GLU A 461 -9.86 -4.92 -16.22
N MET A 462 -10.17 -6.09 -15.66
CA MET A 462 -11.18 -7.01 -16.23
C MET A 462 -12.59 -6.43 -16.15
N TYR A 463 -12.92 -5.75 -15.05
CA TYR A 463 -14.21 -5.06 -14.90
C TYR A 463 -14.36 -3.94 -15.93
N ASN A 464 -13.32 -3.13 -16.12
CA ASN A 464 -13.34 -2.03 -17.10
C ASN A 464 -13.48 -2.54 -18.54
N VAL A 465 -12.80 -3.64 -18.89
CA VAL A 465 -12.93 -4.27 -20.21
C VAL A 465 -14.34 -4.82 -20.43
N LEU A 466 -14.93 -5.46 -19.43
CA LEU A 466 -16.31 -5.96 -19.50
C LEU A 466 -17.32 -4.81 -19.67
N GLU A 467 -17.15 -3.73 -18.90
CA GLU A 467 -18.00 -2.53 -18.99
C GLU A 467 -17.87 -1.83 -20.35
N LEU A 468 -16.65 -1.72 -20.88
CA LEU A 468 -16.41 -1.17 -22.22
C LEU A 468 -17.00 -2.05 -23.32
N SER A 469 -16.91 -3.38 -23.19
CA SER A 469 -17.48 -4.32 -24.17
C SER A 469 -19.00 -4.22 -24.25
N ILE A 470 -19.69 -4.00 -23.13
CA ILE A 470 -21.13 -3.78 -23.11
C ILE A 470 -21.50 -2.38 -23.65
N LYS A 471 -20.69 -1.35 -23.36
CA LYS A 471 -20.92 0.02 -23.84
C LYS A 471 -20.65 0.22 -25.32
N ALA A 472 -19.63 -0.44 -25.88
CA ALA A 472 -19.25 -0.33 -27.28
C ALA A 472 -20.34 -0.83 -28.24
N VAL A 473 -21.17 -1.75 -27.78
CA VAL A 473 -22.31 -2.27 -28.55
C VAL A 473 -23.53 -1.33 -28.52
N ARG A 474 -23.51 -0.30 -27.67
CA ARG A 474 -24.61 0.65 -27.45
C ARG A 474 -24.64 1.81 -28.46
N GLU A 475 -23.59 2.01 -29.25
CA GLU A 475 -23.56 3.04 -30.30
C GLU A 475 -24.14 2.48 -31.61
N PRO A 476 -25.31 2.97 -32.08
CA PRO A 476 -25.82 2.58 -33.38
C PRO A 476 -24.95 3.21 -34.48
N ALA A 477 -24.34 2.36 -35.29
CA ALA A 477 -23.61 2.76 -36.48
C ALA A 477 -24.58 3.33 -37.54
N GLU A 478 -24.52 4.65 -37.77
CA GLU A 478 -24.85 5.19 -39.09
C GLU A 478 -23.78 4.72 -40.09
N SER A 479 -24.20 3.81 -40.96
CA SER A 479 -23.64 3.48 -42.28
C SER A 479 -22.12 3.53 -42.47
N LYS A 480 -21.50 2.36 -42.51
CA LYS A 480 -20.73 1.87 -43.67
C LYS A 480 -20.30 0.44 -43.41
N GLY A 481 -20.70 -0.47 -44.31
CA GLY A 481 -20.18 -1.82 -44.33
C GLY A 481 -18.66 -1.78 -44.48
N VAL A 482 -17.97 -2.14 -43.40
CA VAL A 482 -16.65 -2.75 -43.49
C VAL A 482 -16.70 -4.00 -42.64
N SER A 483 -16.68 -5.14 -43.34
CA SER A 483 -16.53 -6.46 -42.76
C SER A 483 -15.23 -6.50 -41.94
N TYR A 484 -15.34 -6.72 -40.63
CA TYR A 484 -14.23 -7.19 -39.79
C TYR A 484 -14.73 -8.31 -38.88
N ILE A 485 -15.00 -9.46 -39.50
CA ILE A 485 -15.06 -10.79 -38.88
C ILE A 485 -14.15 -11.61 -39.82
N THR A 486 -12.98 -12.17 -39.49
CA THR A 486 -12.25 -12.58 -38.26
C THR A 486 -10.80 -12.92 -38.73
N PRO A 487 -9.81 -13.40 -37.92
CA PRO A 487 -9.86 -13.98 -36.57
C PRO A 487 -8.82 -13.42 -35.57
N VAL A 488 -9.26 -13.07 -34.36
CA VAL A 488 -8.39 -13.01 -33.16
C VAL A 488 -8.69 -14.23 -32.30
N ILE A 489 -8.54 -15.41 -32.91
CA ILE A 489 -8.31 -16.67 -32.22
C ILE A 489 -7.17 -17.30 -33.02
N THR A 490 -5.93 -17.00 -32.62
CA THR A 490 -4.68 -17.79 -32.81
C THR A 490 -3.48 -16.85 -32.59
N GLN A 491 -3.36 -16.20 -31.42
CA GLN A 491 -2.08 -15.65 -30.92
C GLN A 491 -2.02 -15.69 -29.39
N VAL A 492 -2.56 -16.76 -28.79
CA VAL A 492 -2.18 -17.20 -27.44
C VAL A 492 -1.26 -18.41 -27.60
N ASN A 493 -0.15 -18.23 -28.31
CA ASN A 493 1.04 -19.07 -28.23
C ASN A 493 2.15 -18.45 -29.09
N GLN A 494 3.35 -18.39 -28.51
CA GLN A 494 4.62 -17.91 -29.06
C GLN A 494 4.84 -16.39 -29.03
N VAL A 495 5.10 -15.89 -27.81
CA VAL A 495 6.13 -14.88 -27.62
C VAL A 495 7.45 -15.59 -27.32
N SER A 496 8.42 -15.37 -28.18
CA SER A 496 9.87 -15.48 -27.97
C SER A 496 10.48 -14.46 -28.94
N THR A 497 11.52 -13.67 -28.70
CA THR A 497 12.37 -13.35 -27.54
C THR A 497 13.22 -12.15 -28.00
N SER A 498 13.36 -11.10 -27.19
CA SER A 498 14.61 -10.32 -27.06
C SER A 498 14.63 -9.71 -25.65
N SER A 499 15.17 -10.45 -24.66
CA SER A 499 16.49 -10.21 -24.00
C SER A 499 16.58 -8.81 -23.38
N GLN A 500 16.48 -8.53 -22.07
CA GLN A 500 16.53 -9.23 -20.76
C GLN A 500 16.05 -8.20 -19.67
N PRO A 501 15.76 -8.53 -18.39
CA PRO A 501 15.55 -9.83 -17.73
C PRO A 501 14.24 -9.83 -16.88
N GLN A 502 13.12 -10.28 -17.43
CA GLN A 502 11.91 -10.62 -16.64
C GLN A 502 11.75 -12.14 -16.42
N SER A 503 12.50 -12.98 -17.14
CA SER A 503 12.42 -14.45 -17.01
C SER A 503 13.07 -15.01 -15.73
N GLU A 504 14.00 -14.27 -15.12
CA GLU A 504 14.61 -14.70 -13.84
C GLU A 504 13.59 -14.63 -12.69
N SER A 505 12.75 -13.59 -12.62
CA SER A 505 11.70 -13.44 -11.60
C SER A 505 10.75 -14.64 -11.54
N ASP A 506 10.21 -15.05 -12.69
CA ASP A 506 9.17 -16.07 -12.72
C ASP A 506 9.74 -17.48 -12.66
N SER A 507 10.97 -17.68 -13.14
CA SER A 507 11.69 -18.95 -12.96
C SER A 507 12.13 -19.13 -11.50
N ILE A 508 12.57 -18.07 -10.83
CA ILE A 508 12.91 -18.09 -9.39
C ILE A 508 11.65 -18.41 -8.56
N LYS A 509 10.51 -17.75 -8.83
CA LYS A 509 9.24 -18.06 -8.12
C LYS A 509 8.78 -19.50 -8.33
N ARG A 510 8.82 -20.02 -9.56
CA ARG A 510 8.47 -21.43 -9.83
C ARG A 510 9.44 -22.42 -9.17
N ASN A 511 10.72 -22.07 -9.09
CA ASN A 511 11.72 -22.90 -8.40
C ASN A 511 11.56 -22.84 -6.87
N GLN A 512 11.14 -21.69 -6.32
CA GLN A 512 10.76 -21.55 -4.91
C GLN A 512 9.52 -22.39 -4.55
N GLU A 513 8.48 -22.35 -5.38
CA GLU A 513 7.28 -23.18 -5.19
C GLU A 513 7.59 -24.68 -5.30
N ARG A 514 8.48 -25.08 -6.22
CA ARG A 514 8.96 -26.47 -6.32
C ARG A 514 9.77 -26.88 -5.09
N ALA A 515 10.66 -26.01 -4.60
CA ALA A 515 11.42 -26.26 -3.38
C ALA A 515 10.48 -26.44 -2.17
N GLN A 516 9.45 -25.61 -2.03
CA GLN A 516 8.44 -25.74 -0.97
C GLN A 516 7.63 -27.05 -1.08
N LYS A 517 7.28 -27.48 -2.30
CA LYS A 517 6.59 -28.76 -2.51
C LYS A 517 7.45 -29.97 -2.13
N GLU A 518 8.74 -29.96 -2.48
CA GLU A 518 9.64 -31.05 -2.09
C GLU A 518 9.86 -31.13 -0.57
N ILE A 519 9.82 -29.99 0.13
CA ILE A 519 9.86 -29.97 1.60
C ILE A 519 8.67 -30.68 2.21
N LEU A 520 7.47 -30.42 1.70
CA LEU A 520 6.25 -31.11 2.16
C LEU A 520 6.33 -32.62 1.91
N ILE A 521 6.93 -33.03 0.79
CA ILE A 521 7.15 -34.46 0.50
C ILE A 521 8.14 -35.07 1.51
N ILE A 522 9.24 -34.38 1.82
CA ILE A 522 10.22 -34.84 2.80
C ILE A 522 9.60 -34.93 4.20
N TYR A 523 8.83 -33.93 4.65
CA TYR A 523 8.14 -33.98 5.94
C TYR A 523 7.11 -35.10 6.00
N ASN A 524 6.34 -35.32 4.93
CA ASN A 524 5.40 -36.44 4.85
C ASN A 524 6.12 -37.80 4.89
N MET A 525 7.32 -37.92 4.30
CA MET A 525 8.15 -39.12 4.44
C MET A 525 8.65 -39.32 5.87
N ILE A 526 9.01 -38.25 6.58
CA ILE A 526 9.40 -38.30 8.01
C ILE A 526 8.21 -38.71 8.88
N GLU A 527 7.02 -38.13 8.67
CA GLU A 527 5.79 -38.47 9.39
C GLU A 527 5.39 -39.93 9.20
N ASN A 528 5.63 -40.50 8.02
CA ASN A 528 5.39 -41.91 7.71
C ASN A 528 6.54 -42.85 8.13
N ASN A 529 7.48 -42.39 8.96
CA ASN A 529 8.67 -43.14 9.41
C ASN A 529 9.61 -43.61 8.29
N GLN A 530 9.58 -43.00 7.11
CA GLN A 530 10.44 -43.33 5.98
C GLN A 530 11.75 -42.52 6.00
N TYR A 531 12.46 -42.53 7.13
CA TYR A 531 13.59 -41.65 7.42
C TYR A 531 14.75 -41.78 6.43
N GLN A 532 15.10 -43.01 6.02
CA GLN A 532 16.16 -43.24 5.03
C GLN A 532 15.80 -42.65 3.66
N ASN A 533 14.53 -42.77 3.25
CA ASN A 533 14.05 -42.25 1.98
C ASN A 533 13.96 -40.71 2.01
N ALA A 534 13.53 -40.14 3.13
CA ALA A 534 13.52 -38.70 3.37
C ALA A 534 14.94 -38.10 3.28
N TYR A 535 15.93 -38.76 3.91
CA TYR A 535 17.34 -38.35 3.86
C TYR A 535 17.94 -38.45 2.45
N ASN A 536 17.72 -39.58 1.76
CA ASN A 536 18.20 -39.77 0.39
C ASN A 536 17.57 -38.77 -0.58
N ARG A 537 16.27 -38.49 -0.42
CA ARG A 537 15.56 -37.47 -1.19
C ARG A 537 16.16 -36.10 -0.91
N PHE A 538 16.31 -35.70 0.35
CA PHE A 538 16.93 -34.43 0.75
C PHE A 538 18.33 -34.26 0.15
N GLN A 539 19.21 -35.26 0.24
CA GLN A 539 20.56 -35.19 -0.34
C GLN A 539 20.53 -35.02 -1.87
N SER A 540 19.60 -35.67 -2.56
CA SER A 540 19.48 -35.58 -4.02
C SER A 540 19.06 -34.20 -4.53
N ILE A 541 18.35 -33.40 -3.71
CA ILE A 541 17.86 -32.06 -4.05
C ILE A 541 18.45 -30.95 -3.17
N ARG A 542 19.51 -31.25 -2.40
CA ARG A 542 20.13 -30.34 -1.42
C ARG A 542 20.58 -29.02 -2.05
N GLY A 543 21.25 -29.09 -3.20
CA GLY A 543 21.75 -27.90 -3.92
C GLY A 543 20.63 -26.95 -4.37
N PRO A 544 19.59 -27.44 -5.07
CA PRO A 544 18.41 -26.64 -5.39
C PRO A 544 17.70 -26.05 -4.17
N LEU A 545 17.53 -26.83 -3.08
CA LEU A 545 16.90 -26.33 -1.86
C LEU A 545 17.71 -25.21 -1.22
N GLN A 546 19.03 -25.35 -1.09
CA GLN A 546 19.90 -24.32 -0.50
C GLN A 546 19.87 -23.00 -1.30
N LYS A 547 19.69 -23.08 -2.62
CA LYS A 547 19.68 -21.90 -3.51
C LYS A 547 18.36 -21.14 -3.51
N PHE A 548 17.23 -21.82 -3.32
CA PHE A 548 15.91 -21.24 -3.49
C PHE A 548 15.09 -21.12 -2.20
N LEU A 549 15.50 -21.77 -1.11
CA LEU A 549 14.85 -21.65 0.19
C LEU A 549 15.55 -20.58 1.07
N PRO A 550 14.82 -19.89 1.97
CA PRO A 550 15.46 -19.06 3.00
C PRO A 550 16.41 -19.91 3.86
N ALA A 551 17.58 -19.35 4.23
CA ALA A 551 18.64 -20.06 4.94
C ALA A 551 18.14 -20.74 6.23
N GLU A 552 17.31 -20.05 7.01
CA GLU A 552 16.71 -20.57 8.24
C GLU A 552 15.84 -21.81 7.99
N ALA A 553 15.03 -21.80 6.92
CA ALA A 553 14.16 -22.94 6.60
C ALA A 553 14.95 -24.14 6.05
N PHE A 554 16.09 -23.89 5.41
CA PHE A 554 16.99 -24.95 4.94
C PHE A 554 17.73 -25.60 6.12
N GLU A 555 18.25 -24.80 7.05
CA GLU A 555 18.92 -25.30 8.25
C GLU A 555 17.98 -26.12 9.14
N VAL A 556 16.73 -25.66 9.32
CA VAL A 556 15.72 -26.43 10.07
C VAL A 556 15.40 -27.75 9.39
N LEU A 557 15.23 -27.77 8.06
CA LEU A 557 15.00 -29.01 7.31
C LEU A 557 16.20 -29.97 7.42
N GLU A 558 17.42 -29.47 7.26
CA GLU A 558 18.65 -30.27 7.37
C GLU A 558 18.79 -30.87 8.76
N MET A 559 18.58 -30.07 9.81
CA MET A 559 18.58 -30.53 11.20
C MET A 559 17.49 -31.56 11.45
N THR A 560 16.29 -31.36 10.91
CA THR A 560 15.16 -32.28 11.14
C THR A 560 15.37 -33.62 10.43
N VAL A 561 15.84 -33.60 9.19
CA VAL A 561 16.12 -34.83 8.41
C VAL A 561 17.31 -35.61 8.99
N THR A 562 18.34 -34.92 9.48
CA THR A 562 19.51 -35.56 10.14
C THR A 562 19.18 -36.10 11.52
N GLN A 563 18.41 -35.36 12.33
CA GLN A 563 17.94 -35.83 13.64
C GLN A 563 16.98 -37.01 13.50
N ALA A 564 16.06 -36.97 12.52
CA ALA A 564 15.14 -38.07 12.28
C ALA A 564 15.86 -39.35 11.82
N LEU A 565 16.97 -39.23 11.10
CA LEU A 565 17.82 -40.38 10.75
C LEU A 565 18.63 -40.90 11.95
N SER A 566 19.13 -40.03 12.84
CA SER A 566 19.92 -40.43 14.01
C SER A 566 19.09 -40.94 15.19
N SER A 567 17.78 -40.69 15.19
CA SER A 567 16.84 -41.12 16.23
C SER A 567 16.25 -42.51 15.97
N ASN A 568 16.70 -43.15 14.88
CA ASN A 568 16.37 -44.50 14.45
C ASN A 568 17.66 -45.32 14.46
#